data_AF-A0A2X2Z6S0-F1
#
_entry.id   AF-A0A2X2Z6S0-F1
#
_cell.length_a   1.000
_cell.length_b   1.000
_cell.length_c   1.000
_cell.angle_alpha   90.00
_cell.angle_beta   90.00
_cell.angle_gamma   90.00
#
_symmetry.space_group_name_H-M   'P 1'
#
loop_
_entity.id
_entity.type
_entity.pdbx_description
1 polymer ?
#
loop_
_entity_poly.entity_id
_entity_poly.type
_entity_poly.pdbx_seq_one_letter_code
_entity_poly.pdbx_strand_id
1 'polypeptide(L)'
;MRTAIFTFLIIVEVIFSNTFAQNQILIDSYQKKLEHAYKNKSTSALNVFLTKWNNCLKPNFPTNNYPNDTIRNIHEIYREFYKPFDLLKLGDWEWGNKLNSKSKFALIQHRLYYNIVSLDSLREGENKFKFEVRKEDILKTDSIIGFRPNLTFENHKILYLTPEYKIGLNKFLGTQSSKFGKPNIMYVSRPKKQSEKRYQFIRPYLPILHGHWGGYWHFETAPRIYKFYLNKTFDQAKILYVVGYQGGEAFLIKVNNKWILKESKATWIE
;
A
#
# COMPACT_ATOMS: atom_id res chain seq x y z
N MET A 1 -20.19 20.04 -37.06
CA MET A 1 -20.02 18.90 -36.12
C MET A 1 -18.67 18.18 -36.28
N ARG A 2 -18.12 17.98 -37.49
CA ARG A 2 -16.81 17.34 -37.70
C ARG A 2 -15.59 18.12 -37.16
N THR A 3 -15.61 19.46 -37.22
CA THR A 3 -14.49 20.30 -36.76
C THR A 3 -14.31 20.29 -35.24
N ALA A 4 -15.41 20.25 -34.46
CA ALA A 4 -15.36 20.21 -33.00
C ALA A 4 -14.80 18.89 -32.45
N ILE A 5 -15.05 17.77 -33.14
CA ILE A 5 -14.52 16.45 -32.78
C ILE A 5 -13.00 16.39 -33.01
N PHE A 6 -12.50 16.97 -34.11
CA PHE A 6 -11.07 17.05 -34.39
C PHE A 6 -10.31 17.92 -33.38
N THR A 7 -10.86 19.10 -33.02
CA THR A 7 -10.24 19.97 -32.01
C THR A 7 -10.23 19.31 -30.62
N PHE A 8 -11.28 18.57 -30.26
CA PHE A 8 -11.33 17.84 -28.99
C PHE A 8 -10.30 16.69 -28.93
N LEU A 9 -10.13 15.93 -30.01
CA LEU A 9 -9.12 14.87 -30.12
C LEU A 9 -7.69 15.40 -29.96
N ILE A 10 -7.36 16.51 -30.62
CA ILE A 10 -6.02 17.13 -30.55
C ILE A 10 -5.73 17.67 -29.14
N ILE A 11 -6.70 18.31 -28.49
CA ILE A 11 -6.54 18.81 -27.12
C ILE A 11 -6.30 17.65 -26.14
N VAL A 12 -7.04 16.56 -26.29
CA VAL A 12 -6.89 15.36 -25.46
C VAL A 12 -5.50 14.73 -25.63
N GLU A 13 -5.04 14.54 -26.88
CA GLU A 13 -3.70 14.01 -27.16
C GLU A 13 -2.58 14.89 -26.57
N VAL A 14 -2.64 16.21 -26.75
CA VAL A 14 -1.63 17.14 -26.22
C VAL A 14 -1.59 17.13 -24.68
N ILE A 15 -2.75 17.05 -24.00
CA ILE A 15 -2.81 16.95 -22.53
C ILE A 15 -2.21 15.62 -22.05
N PHE A 16 -2.51 14.51 -22.72
CA PHE A 16 -1.97 13.20 -22.37
C PHE A 16 -0.45 13.13 -22.57
N SER A 17 0.07 13.64 -23.68
CA SER A 17 1.52 13.69 -23.95
C SER A 17 2.27 14.56 -22.93
N ASN A 18 1.72 15.71 -22.56
CA ASN A 18 2.32 16.59 -21.55
C ASN A 18 2.35 15.96 -20.16
N THR A 19 1.26 15.28 -19.76
CA THR A 19 1.19 14.59 -18.46
C THR A 19 2.19 13.44 -18.39
N PHE A 20 2.33 12.66 -19.48
CA PHE A 20 3.29 11.56 -19.55
C PHE A 20 4.74 12.07 -19.46
N ALA A 21 5.09 13.10 -20.22
CA ALA A 21 6.42 13.69 -20.20
C ALA A 21 6.78 14.23 -18.80
N GLN A 22 5.84 14.91 -18.13
CA GLN A 22 6.04 15.42 -16.79
C GLN A 22 6.25 14.30 -15.77
N ASN A 23 5.48 13.21 -15.85
CA ASN A 23 5.63 12.04 -14.98
C ASN A 23 7.00 11.38 -15.18
N GLN A 24 7.48 11.26 -16.43
CA GLN A 24 8.80 10.72 -16.71
C GLN A 24 9.92 11.58 -16.10
N ILE A 25 9.82 12.91 -16.20
CA ILE A 25 10.79 13.83 -15.58
C ILE A 25 10.84 13.64 -14.05
N LEU A 26 9.69 13.47 -13.41
CA LEU A 26 9.62 13.20 -11.97
C LEU A 26 10.28 11.87 -11.60
N ILE A 27 9.94 10.79 -12.33
CA ILE A 27 10.51 9.46 -12.13
C ILE A 27 12.04 9.50 -12.23
N ASP A 28 12.57 10.12 -13.28
CA ASP A 28 14.01 10.20 -13.50
C ASP A 28 14.68 11.11 -12.47
N SER A 29 14.01 12.16 -12.01
CA SER A 29 14.48 13.01 -10.90
C SER A 29 14.59 12.21 -9.60
N TYR A 30 13.58 11.39 -9.26
CA TYR A 30 13.58 10.57 -8.04
C TYR A 30 14.67 9.51 -8.09
N GLN A 31 14.79 8.79 -9.21
CA GLN A 31 15.86 7.81 -9.41
C GLN A 31 17.25 8.45 -9.28
N LYS A 32 17.49 9.61 -9.94
CA LYS A 32 18.78 10.30 -9.87
C LYS A 32 19.15 10.74 -8.45
N LYS A 33 18.19 11.22 -7.67
CA LYS A 33 18.41 11.60 -6.26
C LYS A 33 18.77 10.40 -5.39
N LEU A 34 18.08 9.28 -5.56
CA LEU A 34 18.40 8.02 -4.88
C LEU A 34 19.78 7.50 -5.27
N GLU A 35 20.11 7.52 -6.57
CA GLU A 35 21.44 7.15 -7.07
C GLU A 35 22.54 8.05 -6.53
N HIS A 36 22.32 9.37 -6.49
CA HIS A 36 23.27 10.32 -5.93
C HIS A 36 23.53 10.04 -4.45
N ALA A 37 22.47 9.85 -3.65
CA ALA A 37 22.60 9.51 -2.24
C ALA A 37 23.36 8.18 -2.05
N TYR A 38 23.04 7.15 -2.84
CA TYR A 38 23.68 5.84 -2.78
C TYR A 38 25.16 5.89 -3.16
N LYS A 39 25.51 6.48 -4.31
CA LYS A 39 26.89 6.55 -4.81
C LYS A 39 27.80 7.32 -3.85
N ASN A 40 27.28 8.38 -3.23
CA ASN A 40 28.00 9.18 -2.25
C ASN A 40 27.89 8.64 -0.81
N LYS A 41 27.21 7.49 -0.60
CA LYS A 41 26.89 6.93 0.72
C LYS A 41 26.29 7.96 1.68
N SER A 42 25.57 8.95 1.14
CA SER A 42 25.09 10.12 1.87
C SER A 42 23.71 9.87 2.45
N THR A 43 23.68 9.53 3.74
CA THR A 43 22.44 9.43 4.53
C THR A 43 21.72 10.77 4.63
N SER A 44 22.46 11.89 4.64
CA SER A 44 21.90 13.23 4.61
C SER A 44 21.12 13.49 3.32
N ALA A 45 21.71 13.18 2.15
CA ALA A 45 21.02 13.35 0.87
C ALA A 45 19.75 12.48 0.77
N LEU A 46 19.80 11.24 1.29
CA LEU A 46 18.62 10.37 1.38
C LEU A 46 17.54 10.98 2.30
N ASN A 47 17.92 11.49 3.47
CA ASN A 47 16.98 12.14 4.39
C ASN A 47 16.34 13.40 3.79
N VAL A 48 17.08 14.19 3.03
CA VAL A 48 16.54 15.34 2.30
C VAL A 48 15.50 14.89 1.28
N PHE A 49 15.79 13.83 0.51
CA PHE A 49 14.83 13.26 -0.44
C PHE A 49 13.55 12.78 0.25
N LEU A 50 13.66 12.00 1.33
CA LEU A 50 12.50 11.47 2.05
C LEU A 50 11.69 12.56 2.77
N THR A 51 12.36 13.57 3.31
CA THR A 51 11.69 14.72 3.94
C THR A 51 10.93 15.55 2.91
N LYS A 52 11.52 15.78 1.73
CA LYS A 52 10.82 16.46 0.63
C LYS A 52 9.59 15.67 0.21
N TRP A 53 9.71 14.35 0.05
CA TRP A 53 8.57 13.49 -0.28
C TRP A 53 7.45 13.60 0.78
N ASN A 54 7.77 13.48 2.06
CA ASN A 54 6.81 13.66 3.17
C ASN A 54 6.13 15.04 3.14
N ASN A 55 6.84 16.09 2.75
CA ASN A 55 6.30 17.45 2.73
C ASN A 55 5.42 17.76 1.51
N CYS A 56 5.68 17.14 0.36
CA CYS A 56 4.98 17.44 -0.90
C CYS A 56 3.53 16.91 -0.94
N LEU A 57 3.21 15.84 -0.21
CA LEU A 57 1.91 15.18 -0.29
C LEU A 57 1.22 15.23 1.07
N LYS A 58 -0.02 15.74 1.09
CA LYS A 58 -0.85 15.88 2.28
C LYS A 58 -2.05 14.92 2.22
N PRO A 59 -2.69 14.61 3.37
CA PRO A 59 -3.92 13.83 3.39
C PRO A 59 -4.98 14.41 2.45
N ASN A 60 -5.80 13.57 1.81
CA ASN A 60 -6.91 14.05 0.98
C ASN A 60 -7.94 14.82 1.80
N PHE A 61 -8.17 14.38 3.04
CA PHE A 61 -9.22 14.90 3.94
C PHE A 61 -8.62 15.17 5.33
N PRO A 62 -7.84 16.25 5.51
CA PRO A 62 -7.18 16.54 6.78
C PRO A 62 -8.17 16.85 7.92
N THR A 63 -9.34 17.41 7.60
CA THR A 63 -10.41 17.73 8.55
C THR A 63 -11.47 16.63 8.66
N ASN A 64 -11.24 15.46 8.05
CA ASN A 64 -12.21 14.36 7.98
C ASN A 64 -13.56 14.73 7.31
N ASN A 65 -13.57 15.74 6.44
CA ASN A 65 -14.72 16.04 5.59
C ASN A 65 -14.67 15.16 4.33
N TYR A 66 -15.43 14.07 4.33
CA TYR A 66 -15.44 13.07 3.26
C TYR A 66 -16.58 13.30 2.26
N PRO A 67 -16.39 12.97 0.98
CA PRO A 67 -17.38 13.24 -0.07
C PRO A 67 -18.62 12.34 0.02
N ASN A 68 -18.52 11.17 0.66
CA ASN A 68 -19.65 10.26 0.89
C ASN A 68 -19.32 9.24 1.99
N ASP A 69 -20.34 8.50 2.40
CA ASP A 69 -20.28 7.50 3.46
C ASP A 69 -19.33 6.34 3.17
N THR A 70 -19.19 5.91 1.91
CA THR A 70 -18.25 4.84 1.55
C THR A 70 -16.81 5.28 1.81
N ILE A 71 -16.44 6.48 1.32
CA ILE A 71 -15.09 7.03 1.52
C ILE A 71 -14.84 7.30 3.00
N ARG A 72 -15.82 7.87 3.73
CA ARG A 72 -15.74 8.07 5.18
C ARG A 72 -15.41 6.77 5.90
N ASN A 73 -16.23 5.73 5.69
CA ASN A 73 -16.06 4.45 6.39
C ASN A 73 -14.74 3.78 6.02
N ILE A 74 -14.31 3.77 4.76
CA ILE A 74 -13.00 3.20 4.38
C ILE A 74 -11.85 3.92 5.08
N HIS A 75 -11.88 5.26 5.15
CA HIS A 75 -10.84 6.02 5.87
C HIS A 75 -10.86 5.76 7.37
N GLU A 76 -12.04 5.66 8.00
CA GLU A 76 -12.19 5.35 9.43
C GLU A 76 -11.70 3.93 9.74
N ILE A 77 -12.12 2.94 8.97
CA ILE A 77 -11.67 1.55 9.06
C ILE A 77 -10.16 1.48 8.87
N TYR A 78 -9.61 2.16 7.86
CA TYR A 78 -8.16 2.18 7.62
C TYR A 78 -7.41 2.74 8.83
N ARG A 79 -7.89 3.84 9.44
CA ARG A 79 -7.25 4.40 10.65
C ARG A 79 -7.28 3.44 11.83
N GLU A 80 -8.39 2.73 12.01
CA GLU A 80 -8.53 1.76 13.09
C GLU A 80 -7.61 0.56 12.88
N PHE A 81 -7.64 -0.01 11.68
CA PHE A 81 -6.92 -1.23 11.33
C PHE A 81 -5.41 -1.03 11.10
N TYR A 82 -5.00 0.02 10.39
CA TYR A 82 -3.64 0.18 9.91
C TYR A 82 -2.71 0.65 11.03
N LYS A 83 -2.15 -0.32 11.76
CA LYS A 83 -1.16 -0.14 12.84
C LYS A 83 0.19 -0.76 12.45
N PRO A 84 0.94 -0.14 11.51
CA PRO A 84 2.14 -0.75 10.94
C PRO A 84 3.26 -1.02 11.94
N PHE A 85 3.28 -0.31 13.08
CA PHE A 85 4.32 -0.46 14.11
C PHE A 85 3.87 -1.33 15.30
N ASP A 86 2.69 -1.94 15.22
CA ASP A 86 2.10 -2.79 16.25
C ASP A 86 1.42 -4.01 15.60
N LEU A 87 2.20 -4.77 14.83
CA LEU A 87 1.69 -5.89 14.03
C LEU A 87 1.17 -7.06 14.88
N LEU A 88 1.62 -7.17 16.14
CA LEU A 88 1.17 -8.20 17.08
C LEU A 88 -0.33 -8.11 17.34
N LYS A 89 -0.91 -6.90 17.30
CA LYS A 89 -2.37 -6.71 17.41
C LYS A 89 -3.17 -7.33 16.26
N LEU A 90 -2.51 -7.65 15.14
CA LEU A 90 -3.15 -8.24 13.97
C LEU A 90 -2.99 -9.76 13.91
N GLY A 91 -2.23 -10.36 14.83
CA GLY A 91 -1.91 -11.78 14.87
C GLY A 91 -0.41 -12.02 15.07
N ASP A 92 -0.03 -13.28 15.19
CA ASP A 92 1.37 -13.69 15.19
C ASP A 92 1.81 -14.09 13.78
N TRP A 93 2.91 -13.51 13.30
CA TRP A 93 3.37 -13.63 11.92
C TRP A 93 4.66 -14.44 11.84
N GLU A 94 4.76 -15.35 10.87
CA GLU A 94 5.94 -16.20 10.62
C GLU A 94 7.22 -15.37 10.40
N TRP A 95 7.07 -14.21 9.77
CA TRP A 95 8.17 -13.28 9.48
C TRP A 95 8.42 -12.28 10.63
N GLY A 96 7.74 -12.48 11.76
CA GLY A 96 7.88 -11.72 12.99
C GLY A 96 7.08 -10.42 13.03
N ASN A 97 6.62 -10.07 14.24
CA ASN A 97 5.83 -8.87 14.51
C ASN A 97 6.64 -7.55 14.48
N LYS A 98 7.96 -7.63 14.24
CA LYS A 98 8.90 -6.50 14.21
C LYS A 98 9.32 -6.10 12.79
N LEU A 99 8.62 -6.59 11.76
CA LEU A 99 8.93 -6.37 10.35
C LEU A 99 9.22 -4.90 9.99
N ASN A 100 8.43 -3.98 10.53
CA ASN A 100 8.54 -2.54 10.24
C ASN A 100 9.37 -1.75 11.27
N SER A 101 9.78 -2.39 12.38
CA SER A 101 10.29 -1.71 13.59
C SER A 101 11.56 -0.88 13.39
N LYS A 102 12.32 -1.12 12.31
CA LYS A 102 13.57 -0.41 12.03
C LYS A 102 13.42 0.79 11.11
N SER A 103 12.23 0.98 10.52
CA SER A 103 12.02 2.06 9.55
C SER A 103 11.54 3.33 10.24
N LYS A 104 12.00 4.49 9.75
CA LYS A 104 11.52 5.81 10.19
C LYS A 104 10.25 6.27 9.48
N PHE A 105 9.85 5.58 8.41
CA PHE A 105 8.78 6.01 7.52
C PHE A 105 7.78 4.88 7.23
N ALA A 106 6.49 5.20 7.26
CA ALA A 106 5.43 4.33 6.73
C ALA A 106 5.10 4.73 5.29
N LEU A 107 5.17 3.79 4.35
CA LEU A 107 4.82 3.95 2.94
C LEU A 107 3.38 3.46 2.72
N ILE A 108 2.48 4.40 2.43
CA ILE A 108 1.05 4.13 2.28
C ILE A 108 0.70 3.85 0.82
N GLN A 109 -0.14 2.84 0.59
CA GLN A 109 -0.63 2.45 -0.74
C GLN A 109 -1.32 3.60 -1.47
N HIS A 110 -1.03 3.73 -2.77
CA HIS A 110 -1.72 4.67 -3.65
C HIS A 110 -3.20 4.33 -3.88
N ARG A 111 -3.50 3.02 -3.92
CA ARG A 111 -4.78 2.48 -4.36
C ARG A 111 -5.31 1.48 -3.34
N LEU A 112 -6.59 1.61 -3.01
CA LEU A 112 -7.33 0.65 -2.21
C LEU A 112 -8.53 0.13 -3.01
N TYR A 113 -8.70 -1.19 -3.02
CA TYR A 113 -9.87 -1.82 -3.62
C TYR A 113 -10.93 -2.05 -2.56
N TYR A 114 -12.20 -1.91 -2.93
CA TYR A 114 -13.30 -2.19 -2.01
C TYR A 114 -14.51 -2.76 -2.75
N ASN A 115 -15.27 -3.56 -2.01
CA ASN A 115 -16.56 -4.06 -2.40
C ASN A 115 -17.64 -3.60 -1.42
N ILE A 116 -18.81 -3.24 -1.92
CA ILE A 116 -20.05 -3.15 -1.13
C ILE A 116 -20.85 -4.41 -1.42
N VAL A 117 -21.31 -5.09 -0.38
CA VAL A 117 -22.06 -6.35 -0.50
C VAL A 117 -23.49 -6.22 0.02
N SER A 118 -24.39 -7.05 -0.50
CA SER A 118 -25.83 -7.07 -0.17
C SER A 118 -26.13 -7.69 1.19
N LEU A 119 -25.20 -8.51 1.68
CA LEU A 119 -25.28 -9.26 2.93
C LEU A 119 -25.38 -8.31 4.13
N ASP A 120 -26.28 -8.61 5.06
CA ASP A 120 -26.43 -7.86 6.30
C ASP A 120 -25.29 -8.17 7.28
N SER A 121 -24.83 -9.42 7.30
CA SER A 121 -23.70 -9.87 8.11
C SER A 121 -22.54 -10.32 7.22
N LEU A 122 -21.34 -9.85 7.54
CA LEU A 122 -20.08 -10.33 6.95
C LEU A 122 -19.45 -11.46 7.78
N ARG A 123 -20.28 -12.13 8.59
CA ARG A 123 -19.90 -13.24 9.46
C ARG A 123 -20.99 -14.31 9.41
N GLU A 124 -20.60 -15.55 9.15
CA GLU A 124 -21.48 -16.71 9.19
C GLU A 124 -21.01 -17.73 10.25
N GLY A 125 -21.95 -18.18 11.08
CA GLY A 125 -21.77 -19.31 12.01
C GLY A 125 -20.79 -19.11 13.17
N GLU A 126 -20.60 -20.19 13.95
CA GLU A 126 -19.63 -20.24 15.06
C GLU A 126 -18.18 -20.27 14.59
N ASN A 127 -17.95 -20.62 13.32
CA ASN A 127 -16.62 -20.67 12.69
C ASN A 127 -16.26 -19.32 12.07
N LYS A 128 -15.68 -18.48 12.91
CA LYS A 128 -15.52 -17.02 12.81
C LYS A 128 -14.81 -16.43 11.57
N PHE A 129 -14.43 -17.25 10.58
CA PHE A 129 -13.62 -16.81 9.44
C PHE A 129 -13.88 -17.53 8.09
N LYS A 130 -14.83 -18.47 8.01
CA LYS A 130 -15.28 -19.00 6.72
C LYS A 130 -16.33 -18.05 6.12
N PHE A 131 -15.93 -16.82 5.82
CA PHE A 131 -16.80 -15.89 5.10
C PHE A 131 -16.29 -15.75 3.67
N GLU A 132 -16.94 -16.45 2.75
CA GLU A 132 -16.72 -16.34 1.32
C GLU A 132 -17.78 -15.40 0.73
N VAL A 133 -17.33 -14.23 0.25
CA VAL A 133 -18.22 -13.34 -0.51
C VAL A 133 -18.38 -13.93 -1.89
N ARG A 134 -19.58 -14.41 -2.21
CA ARG A 134 -19.89 -14.89 -3.55
C ARG A 134 -20.07 -13.70 -4.49
N LYS A 135 -19.94 -13.93 -5.79
CA LYS A 135 -19.95 -12.86 -6.79
C LYS A 135 -21.31 -12.16 -6.84
N GLU A 136 -22.38 -12.91 -6.66
CA GLU A 136 -23.78 -12.48 -6.60
C GLU A 136 -24.08 -11.58 -5.40
N ASP A 137 -23.30 -11.68 -4.32
CA ASP A 137 -23.47 -10.86 -3.12
C ASP A 137 -22.83 -9.47 -3.30
N ILE A 138 -22.04 -9.23 -4.36
CA ILE A 138 -21.34 -7.97 -4.60
C ILE A 138 -22.25 -6.97 -5.32
N LEU A 139 -22.66 -5.92 -4.60
CA LEU A 139 -23.42 -4.80 -5.17
C LEU A 139 -22.54 -3.81 -5.92
N LYS A 140 -21.31 -3.61 -5.44
CA LYS A 140 -20.36 -2.67 -6.04
C LYS A 140 -18.93 -3.18 -5.88
N THR A 141 -18.13 -3.05 -6.94
CA THR A 141 -16.66 -3.20 -6.91
C THR A 141 -16.04 -1.92 -7.44
N ASP A 142 -15.11 -1.33 -6.69
CA ASP A 142 -14.49 -0.06 -7.07
C ASP A 142 -13.14 0.12 -6.34
N SER A 143 -12.45 1.25 -6.57
CA SER A 143 -11.19 1.57 -5.92
C SER A 143 -11.04 3.06 -5.61
N ILE A 144 -10.34 3.37 -4.53
CA ILE A 144 -9.87 4.72 -4.22
C ILE A 144 -8.47 4.87 -4.77
N ILE A 145 -8.27 5.78 -5.73
CA ILE A 145 -6.97 6.11 -6.33
C ILE A 145 -6.45 7.40 -5.70
N GLY A 146 -5.13 7.49 -5.46
CA GLY A 146 -4.55 8.66 -4.77
C GLY A 146 -4.87 8.69 -3.28
N PHE A 147 -4.99 7.51 -2.67
CA PHE A 147 -5.35 7.35 -1.26
C PHE A 147 -4.25 7.91 -0.34
N ARG A 148 -4.61 8.97 0.40
CA ARG A 148 -3.76 9.68 1.36
C ARG A 148 -4.55 9.89 2.65
N PRO A 149 -4.65 8.86 3.51
CA PRO A 149 -5.39 8.95 4.75
C PRO A 149 -4.70 9.92 5.72
N ASN A 150 -5.51 10.58 6.55
CA ASN A 150 -5.00 11.37 7.65
C ASN A 150 -4.62 10.41 8.79
N LEU A 151 -3.32 10.20 8.98
CA LEU A 151 -2.73 9.30 9.97
C LEU A 151 -1.63 10.04 10.70
N THR A 152 -1.39 9.63 11.94
CA THR A 152 -0.26 10.08 12.74
C THR A 152 0.32 8.88 13.47
N PHE A 153 1.64 8.82 13.54
CA PHE A 153 2.37 7.80 14.26
C PHE A 153 3.41 8.49 15.12
N GLU A 154 3.55 8.04 16.35
CA GLU A 154 4.59 8.55 17.24
C GLU A 154 5.96 8.24 16.63
N ASN A 155 6.83 9.24 16.51
CA ASN A 155 8.22 9.11 16.02
C ASN A 155 8.40 8.60 14.57
N HIS A 156 7.32 8.44 13.80
CA HIS A 156 7.38 7.95 12.42
C HIS A 156 6.70 8.92 11.45
N LYS A 157 7.27 9.08 10.25
CA LYS A 157 6.72 9.94 9.19
C LYS A 157 5.98 9.11 8.15
N ILE A 158 5.06 9.75 7.43
CA ILE A 158 4.26 9.10 6.39
C ILE A 158 4.73 9.51 4.99
N LEU A 159 4.89 8.53 4.11
CA LEU A 159 5.16 8.74 2.70
C LEU A 159 4.00 8.14 1.90
N TYR A 160 3.35 8.95 1.07
CA TYR A 160 2.31 8.46 0.17
C TYR A 160 2.95 7.98 -1.13
N LEU A 161 2.82 6.69 -1.43
CA LEU A 161 3.50 6.03 -2.55
C LEU A 161 2.78 6.29 -3.87
N THR A 162 3.06 7.41 -4.53
CA THR A 162 2.53 7.67 -5.88
C THR A 162 3.15 6.72 -6.91
N PRO A 163 2.54 6.56 -8.10
CA PRO A 163 3.11 5.76 -9.19
C PRO A 163 4.55 6.19 -9.54
N GLU A 164 4.83 7.50 -9.56
CA GLU A 164 6.15 8.04 -9.91
C GLU A 164 7.21 7.66 -8.88
N TYR A 165 6.88 7.73 -7.58
CA TYR A 165 7.79 7.27 -6.52
C TYR A 165 8.01 5.76 -6.60
N LYS A 166 6.96 4.97 -6.84
CA LYS A 166 7.06 3.51 -6.99
C LYS A 166 7.96 3.13 -8.16
N ILE A 167 7.78 3.75 -9.33
CA ILE A 167 8.60 3.50 -10.51
C ILE A 167 10.04 3.95 -10.25
N GLY A 168 10.25 5.14 -9.68
CA GLY A 168 11.60 5.65 -9.36
C GLY A 168 12.36 4.75 -8.38
N LEU A 169 11.69 4.27 -7.33
CA LEU A 169 12.24 3.29 -6.39
C LEU A 169 12.57 1.96 -7.08
N ASN A 170 11.68 1.46 -7.94
CA ASN A 170 11.92 0.22 -8.68
C ASN A 170 13.11 0.34 -9.65
N LYS A 171 13.21 1.46 -10.38
CA LYS A 171 14.37 1.74 -11.26
C LYS A 171 15.67 1.82 -10.45
N PHE A 172 15.64 2.45 -9.28
CA PHE A 172 16.79 2.50 -8.38
C PHE A 172 17.17 1.09 -7.91
N LEU A 173 16.27 0.37 -7.25
CA LEU A 173 16.56 -0.94 -6.69
C LEU A 173 16.96 -1.98 -7.75
N GLY A 174 16.41 -1.89 -8.97
CA GLY A 174 16.61 -2.88 -10.01
C GLY A 174 15.96 -4.23 -9.69
N THR A 175 16.15 -5.22 -10.56
CA THR A 175 15.42 -6.51 -10.52
C THR A 175 16.33 -7.73 -10.32
N GLN A 176 17.63 -7.51 -10.05
CA GLN A 176 18.60 -8.61 -9.95
C GLN A 176 18.33 -9.44 -8.69
N SER A 177 18.02 -10.71 -8.87
CA SER A 177 17.61 -11.61 -7.78
C SER A 177 18.10 -13.05 -7.99
N SER A 178 18.14 -13.85 -6.92
CA SER A 178 18.29 -15.30 -7.04
C SER A 178 17.03 -15.92 -7.63
N LYS A 179 17.19 -17.01 -8.38
CA LYS A 179 16.05 -17.85 -8.75
C LYS A 179 15.39 -18.41 -7.48
N PHE A 180 14.08 -18.25 -7.38
CA PHE A 180 13.26 -18.98 -6.43
C PHE A 180 13.45 -20.49 -6.63
N GLY A 181 13.41 -21.27 -5.55
CA GLY A 181 13.51 -22.73 -5.60
C GLY A 181 14.90 -23.27 -5.93
N LYS A 182 15.95 -22.45 -5.82
CA LYS A 182 17.35 -22.84 -6.06
C LYS A 182 18.25 -22.38 -4.90
N PRO A 183 19.03 -23.28 -4.26
CA PRO A 183 19.32 -24.66 -4.68
C PRO A 183 18.21 -25.69 -4.41
N ASN A 184 17.22 -25.40 -3.57
CA ASN A 184 16.08 -26.29 -3.31
C ASN A 184 14.75 -25.52 -3.30
N ILE A 185 13.62 -26.25 -3.35
CA ILE A 185 12.27 -25.69 -3.47
C ILE A 185 11.86 -24.72 -2.36
N MET A 186 12.50 -24.82 -1.18
CA MET A 186 12.22 -23.95 -0.03
C MET A 186 13.01 -22.64 -0.07
N TYR A 187 13.90 -22.46 -1.06
CA TYR A 187 14.78 -21.30 -1.12
C TYR A 187 14.07 -20.10 -1.76
N VAL A 188 13.75 -19.09 -0.93
CA VAL A 188 13.14 -17.83 -1.38
C VAL A 188 14.08 -17.01 -2.24
N SER A 189 13.51 -16.20 -3.13
CA SER A 189 14.29 -15.24 -3.92
C SER A 189 14.82 -14.10 -3.05
N ARG A 190 16.08 -13.73 -3.26
CA ARG A 190 16.77 -12.63 -2.58
C ARG A 190 17.41 -11.70 -3.61
N PRO A 191 17.49 -10.38 -3.32
CA PRO A 191 18.18 -9.47 -4.22
C PRO A 191 19.67 -9.83 -4.29
N LYS A 192 20.30 -9.58 -5.43
CA LYS A 192 21.72 -9.88 -5.67
C LYS A 192 22.45 -8.71 -6.31
N LYS A 193 23.78 -8.74 -6.28
CA LYS A 193 24.66 -7.80 -6.97
C LYS A 193 24.33 -6.34 -6.59
N GLN A 194 23.98 -5.49 -7.56
CA GLN A 194 23.69 -4.08 -7.28
C GLN A 194 22.34 -3.89 -6.58
N SER A 195 21.35 -4.73 -6.88
CA SER A 195 20.06 -4.69 -6.20
C SER A 195 20.19 -4.93 -4.69
N GLU A 196 21.05 -5.88 -4.30
CA GLU A 196 21.31 -6.12 -2.89
C GLU A 196 21.96 -4.93 -2.19
N LYS A 197 23.00 -4.34 -2.80
CA LYS A 197 23.72 -3.19 -2.23
C LYS A 197 22.81 -1.97 -2.07
N ARG A 198 21.99 -1.67 -3.08
CA ARG A 198 21.01 -0.57 -3.04
C ARG A 198 19.90 -0.83 -2.02
N TYR A 199 19.44 -2.06 -1.91
CA TYR A 199 18.47 -2.47 -0.90
C TYR A 199 19.03 -2.30 0.51
N GLN A 200 20.26 -2.76 0.78
CA GLN A 200 20.92 -2.60 2.07
C GLN A 200 21.09 -1.13 2.46
N PHE A 201 21.32 -0.23 1.50
CA PHE A 201 21.41 1.21 1.72
C PHE A 201 20.07 1.84 2.16
N ILE A 202 18.95 1.46 1.55
CA ILE A 202 17.65 2.12 1.77
C ILE A 202 16.79 1.48 2.85
N ARG A 203 16.92 0.16 3.10
CA ARG A 203 16.10 -0.60 4.05
C ARG A 203 16.10 -0.09 5.51
N PRO A 204 17.14 0.62 6.03
CA PRO A 204 17.05 1.23 7.36
C PRO A 204 16.06 2.40 7.43
N TYR A 205 15.66 2.94 6.28
CA TYR A 205 14.78 4.10 6.20
C TYR A 205 13.38 3.72 5.76
N LEU A 206 13.25 2.76 4.83
CA LEU A 206 11.97 2.31 4.27
C LEU A 206 11.82 0.80 4.50
N PRO A 207 10.66 0.30 4.96
CA PRO A 207 10.45 -1.11 5.25
C PRO A 207 10.04 -1.85 3.97
N ILE A 208 10.88 -1.74 2.94
CA ILE A 208 10.69 -2.38 1.63
C ILE A 208 11.06 -3.85 1.76
N LEU A 209 10.29 -4.74 1.15
CA LEU A 209 10.59 -6.16 1.07
C LEU A 209 10.88 -6.56 -0.38
N HIS A 210 11.82 -7.47 -0.55
CA HIS A 210 12.01 -8.12 -1.85
C HIS A 210 10.87 -9.11 -2.10
N GLY A 211 10.38 -9.25 -3.32
CA GLY A 211 9.37 -10.26 -3.63
C GLY A 211 9.91 -11.67 -3.40
N HIS A 212 9.19 -12.53 -2.69
CA HIS A 212 9.71 -13.85 -2.34
C HIS A 212 9.82 -14.79 -3.56
N TRP A 213 8.98 -14.59 -4.60
CA TRP A 213 9.10 -15.25 -5.91
C TRP A 213 10.20 -14.65 -6.81
N GLY A 214 10.66 -13.43 -6.49
CA GLY A 214 11.75 -12.74 -7.19
C GLY A 214 11.32 -11.76 -8.29
N GLY A 215 12.23 -10.84 -8.64
CA GLY A 215 12.05 -9.89 -9.75
C GLY A 215 11.20 -8.66 -9.45
N TYR A 216 10.66 -8.50 -8.24
CA TYR A 216 9.87 -7.35 -7.82
C TYR A 216 10.11 -6.99 -6.34
N TRP A 217 9.49 -5.90 -5.89
CA TRP A 217 9.57 -5.40 -4.52
C TRP A 217 8.17 -5.08 -3.99
N HIS A 218 7.94 -5.35 -2.71
CA HIS A 218 6.83 -4.80 -1.95
C HIS A 218 7.29 -3.50 -1.31
N PHE A 219 6.68 -2.38 -1.70
CA PHE A 219 7.10 -1.06 -1.24
C PHE A 219 6.27 -0.57 -0.06
N GLU A 220 5.06 -1.07 0.05
CA GLU A 220 4.08 -0.60 1.00
C GLU A 220 4.35 -1.20 2.38
N THR A 221 4.33 -0.36 3.41
CA THR A 221 4.59 -0.80 4.79
C THR A 221 3.44 -1.69 5.25
N ALA A 222 3.77 -2.90 5.71
CA ALA A 222 2.79 -3.84 6.23
C ALA A 222 2.00 -3.25 7.42
N PRO A 223 0.71 -3.57 7.62
CA PRO A 223 -0.10 -4.46 6.80
C PRO A 223 -0.52 -3.80 5.48
N ARG A 224 -0.22 -4.43 4.35
CA ARG A 224 -0.69 -3.97 3.03
C ARG A 224 -2.12 -4.45 2.84
N ILE A 225 -3.06 -3.55 2.63
CA ILE A 225 -4.47 -3.92 2.42
C ILE A 225 -4.70 -4.30 0.97
N TYR A 226 -5.17 -5.52 0.75
CA TYR A 226 -5.54 -6.01 -0.57
C TYR A 226 -6.93 -5.50 -0.96
N LYS A 227 -7.92 -5.65 -0.06
CA LYS A 227 -9.32 -5.32 -0.35
C LYS A 227 -10.15 -5.12 0.92
N PHE A 228 -11.10 -4.20 0.85
CA PHE A 228 -12.19 -4.06 1.82
C PHE A 228 -13.48 -4.71 1.32
N TYR A 229 -14.25 -5.27 2.22
CA TYR A 229 -15.65 -5.62 2.02
C TYR A 229 -16.46 -4.88 3.09
N LEU A 230 -17.47 -4.12 2.67
CA LEU A 230 -18.38 -3.42 3.57
C LEU A 230 -19.80 -3.92 3.28
N ASN A 231 -20.59 -4.16 4.33
CA ASN A 231 -22.01 -4.41 4.14
C ASN A 231 -22.75 -3.11 3.79
N LYS A 232 -23.96 -3.25 3.23
CA LYS A 232 -24.77 -2.12 2.76
C LYS A 232 -25.12 -1.09 3.85
N THR A 233 -25.15 -1.49 5.12
CA THR A 233 -25.45 -0.62 6.27
C THR A 233 -24.20 0.08 6.85
N PHE A 234 -23.00 -0.28 6.39
CA PHE A 234 -21.72 0.24 6.90
C PHE A 234 -21.54 0.06 8.42
N ASP A 235 -21.99 -1.06 8.97
CA ASP A 235 -21.78 -1.43 10.37
C ASP A 235 -20.84 -2.64 10.54
N GLN A 236 -20.49 -3.32 9.44
CA GLN A 236 -19.50 -4.39 9.41
C GLN A 236 -18.53 -4.25 8.24
N ALA A 237 -17.28 -4.64 8.48
CA ALA A 237 -16.25 -4.67 7.46
C ALA A 237 -15.34 -5.89 7.60
N LYS A 238 -14.96 -6.47 6.45
CA LYS A 238 -13.88 -7.45 6.34
C LYS A 238 -12.73 -6.87 5.53
N ILE A 239 -11.51 -7.08 5.99
CA ILE A 239 -10.28 -6.62 5.31
C ILE A 239 -9.47 -7.85 4.94
N LEU A 240 -9.09 -7.95 3.67
CA LEU A 240 -8.02 -8.82 3.21
C LEU A 240 -6.74 -8.02 3.19
N TYR A 241 -5.69 -8.51 3.85
CA TYR A 241 -4.42 -7.80 3.97
C TYR A 241 -3.23 -8.76 3.94
N VAL A 242 -2.02 -8.21 3.85
CA VAL A 242 -0.76 -8.97 3.83
C VAL A 242 0.23 -8.35 4.81
N VAL A 243 0.89 -9.20 5.60
CA VAL A 243 2.05 -8.87 6.43
C VAL A 243 3.22 -9.73 6.01
N GLY A 244 4.30 -9.11 5.53
CA GLY A 244 5.42 -9.86 4.94
C GLY A 244 4.96 -10.59 3.68
N TYR A 245 5.01 -11.92 3.72
CA TYR A 245 4.50 -12.81 2.67
C TYR A 245 3.32 -13.66 3.17
N GLN A 246 2.65 -13.23 4.23
CA GLN A 246 1.47 -13.91 4.76
C GLN A 246 0.24 -13.03 4.58
N GLY A 247 -0.80 -13.62 4.03
CA GLY A 247 -2.11 -13.03 3.96
C GLY A 247 -2.92 -13.23 5.22
N GLY A 248 -3.80 -12.28 5.50
CA GLY A 248 -4.67 -12.31 6.65
C GLY A 248 -6.04 -11.71 6.37
N GLU A 249 -6.95 -12.02 7.27
CA GLU A 249 -8.30 -11.50 7.30
C GLU A 249 -8.57 -10.81 8.63
N ALA A 250 -9.18 -9.63 8.56
CA ALA A 250 -9.61 -8.90 9.74
C ALA A 250 -11.09 -8.55 9.64
N PHE A 251 -11.78 -8.60 10.77
CA PHE A 251 -13.20 -8.28 10.91
C PHE A 251 -13.38 -7.12 11.87
N LEU A 252 -14.12 -6.11 11.42
CA LEU A 252 -14.43 -4.91 12.19
C LEU A 252 -15.94 -4.72 12.25
N ILE A 253 -16.41 -4.16 13.37
CA ILE A 253 -17.79 -3.73 13.52
C ILE A 253 -17.84 -2.28 13.97
N LYS A 254 -18.95 -1.61 13.68
CA LYS A 254 -19.22 -0.26 14.14
C LYS A 254 -20.05 -0.30 15.43
N VAL A 255 -19.49 0.24 16.52
CA VAL A 255 -20.18 0.38 17.81
C VAL A 255 -20.15 1.85 18.19
N ASN A 256 -21.30 2.44 18.52
CA ASN A 256 -21.42 3.85 18.90
C ASN A 256 -20.72 4.78 17.90
N ASN A 257 -20.97 4.57 16.60
CA ASN A 257 -20.35 5.28 15.47
C ASN A 257 -18.83 5.17 15.34
N LYS A 258 -18.17 4.25 16.06
CA LYS A 258 -16.74 3.98 15.95
C LYS A 258 -16.48 2.58 15.44
N TRP A 259 -15.58 2.46 14.47
CA TRP A 259 -15.08 1.18 14.02
C TRP A 259 -14.16 0.57 15.07
N ILE A 260 -14.33 -0.73 15.34
CA ILE A 260 -13.54 -1.49 16.30
C ILE A 260 -13.09 -2.78 15.64
N LEU A 261 -11.79 -3.05 15.68
CA LEU A 261 -11.26 -4.36 15.29
C LEU A 261 -11.73 -5.44 16.27
N LYS A 262 -12.44 -6.45 15.75
CA LYS A 262 -12.95 -7.58 16.55
C LYS A 262 -12.07 -8.80 16.45
N GLU A 263 -11.56 -9.08 15.26
CA GLU A 263 -10.79 -10.28 15.00
C GLU A 263 -9.80 -10.05 13.86
N SER A 264 -8.66 -10.72 13.91
CA SER A 264 -7.60 -10.62 12.91
C SER A 264 -6.78 -11.90 12.94
N LYS A 265 -6.50 -12.50 11.78
CA LYS A 265 -5.65 -13.69 11.71
C LYS A 265 -4.93 -13.83 10.38
N ALA A 266 -3.80 -14.54 10.40
CA ALA A 266 -3.18 -15.09 9.20
C ALA A 266 -4.02 -16.24 8.63
N THR A 267 -4.15 -16.30 7.31
CA THR A 267 -5.04 -17.23 6.61
C THR A 267 -4.44 -17.87 5.36
N TRP A 268 -3.43 -17.25 4.73
CA TRP A 268 -2.71 -17.84 3.61
C TRP A 268 -1.26 -17.34 3.54
N ILE A 269 -0.44 -17.98 2.71
CA ILE A 269 0.91 -17.54 2.35
C ILE A 269 0.86 -17.05 0.89
N GLU A 270 1.47 -15.91 0.60
CA GLU A 270 1.60 -15.35 -0.76
C GLU A 270 2.59 -16.16 -1.61
#